data_AF-A0A521SBB5-F1
#
_entry.id   AF-A0A521SBB5-F1
#
_cell.length_a   1.000
_cell.length_b   1.000
_cell.length_c   1.000
_cell.angle_alpha   90.00
_cell.angle_beta   90.00
_cell.angle_gamma   90.00
#
_symmetry.space_group_name_H-M   'P 1'
#
loop_
_entity.id
_entity.type
_entity.pdbx_description
1 polymer ?
#
loop_
_entity_poly.entity_id
_entity_poly.type
_entity_poly.pdbx_seq_one_letter_code
_entity_poly.pdbx_strand_id
1 'polypeptide(L)'
;MSGNKLLALVVGLTLIGAGCGPSAPSRPTPSTTAEAAYVLTAMSDTTAYDRSPVATTFGCEDRLMLQRVIVSRSDRPALETNLNTMFAVRHADAERLGLYTPFGAQEVRATVTEEDGKTVVDISPQPISAGTCDDPRIKEMIVKTIALSTTDEVQIRVEGSEKTWRCMGDMSGLCR
;
A
#
# COMPACT_ATOMS: atom_id res chain seq x y z
N MET A 1 45.36 -29.85 -58.17
CA MET A 1 45.63 -28.63 -57.39
C MET A 1 45.25 -27.46 -58.29
N SER A 2 43.96 -27.15 -58.31
CA SER A 2 43.33 -26.03 -57.61
C SER A 2 43.75 -24.65 -58.15
N GLY A 3 42.80 -23.97 -58.77
CA GLY A 3 42.71 -22.51 -58.84
C GLY A 3 43.43 -21.82 -59.99
N ASN A 4 42.67 -21.46 -61.04
CA ASN A 4 42.57 -20.06 -61.54
C ASN A 4 42.00 -20.01 -62.96
N LYS A 5 40.71 -19.67 -63.09
CA LYS A 5 40.17 -18.85 -64.17
C LYS A 5 38.86 -18.21 -63.69
N LEU A 6 38.79 -16.88 -63.67
CA LEU A 6 37.65 -16.04 -64.10
C LEU A 6 38.06 -14.59 -63.84
N LEU A 7 38.42 -13.83 -64.87
CA LEU A 7 37.55 -12.99 -65.71
C LEU A 7 36.93 -11.77 -65.00
N ALA A 8 37.23 -10.62 -65.61
CA ALA A 8 36.82 -9.25 -65.33
C ALA A 8 35.30 -9.04 -65.13
N LEU A 9 34.92 -7.97 -64.42
CA LEU A 9 34.31 -6.78 -65.05
C LEU A 9 34.22 -5.60 -64.06
N VAL A 10 34.26 -4.42 -64.64
CA VAL A 10 34.42 -3.06 -64.10
C VAL A 10 33.06 -2.42 -63.80
N VAL A 11 33.02 -1.64 -62.71
CA VAL A 11 32.20 -0.44 -62.40
C VAL A 11 30.68 -0.57 -62.31
N GLY A 12 30.16 -0.10 -61.16
CA GLY A 12 28.76 0.28 -60.97
C GLY A 12 28.56 0.94 -59.61
N LEU A 13 28.95 2.21 -59.49
CA LEU A 13 28.64 3.07 -58.35
C LEU A 13 27.13 3.37 -58.37
N THR A 14 26.40 3.02 -57.31
CA THR A 14 25.04 3.56 -57.09
C THR A 14 24.84 3.76 -55.59
N LEU A 15 24.82 5.03 -55.18
CA LEU A 15 24.36 5.45 -53.86
C LEU A 15 22.88 5.08 -53.73
N ILE A 16 22.53 4.23 -52.77
CA ILE A 16 21.14 4.11 -52.31
C ILE A 16 21.07 4.77 -50.93
N GLY A 17 20.27 5.84 -50.91
CA GLY A 17 20.18 6.81 -49.84
C GLY A 17 19.70 6.24 -48.50
N ALA A 18 20.04 7.02 -47.47
CA ALA A 18 19.53 6.91 -46.12
C ALA A 18 17.99 6.89 -46.11
N GLY A 19 17.42 5.71 -45.88
CA GLY A 19 16.02 5.58 -45.48
C GLY A 19 15.86 6.07 -44.05
N CYS A 20 15.66 7.36 -43.85
CA CYS A 20 15.00 7.89 -42.66
C CYS A 20 13.54 7.44 -42.70
N GLY A 21 13.26 6.24 -42.18
CA GLY A 21 11.89 5.89 -41.81
C GLY A 21 11.45 6.79 -40.65
N PRO A 22 10.25 7.38 -40.67
CA PRO A 22 9.72 8.07 -39.51
C PRO A 22 9.63 7.05 -38.37
N SER A 23 10.50 7.23 -37.37
CA SER A 23 10.39 6.51 -36.11
C SER A 23 9.03 6.88 -35.53
N ALA A 24 8.15 5.89 -35.38
CA ALA A 24 6.89 6.10 -34.67
C ALA A 24 7.19 6.79 -33.33
N PRO A 25 6.45 7.84 -32.94
CA PRO A 25 6.67 8.48 -31.65
C PRO A 25 6.55 7.40 -30.57
N SER A 26 7.66 7.14 -29.88
CA SER A 26 7.69 6.28 -28.70
C SER A 26 6.65 6.84 -27.74
N ARG A 27 5.56 6.07 -27.54
CA ARG A 27 4.53 6.38 -26.56
C ARG A 27 5.25 6.61 -25.23
N PRO A 28 5.10 7.77 -24.56
CA PRO A 28 5.74 7.98 -23.28
C PRO A 28 5.30 6.84 -22.36
N THR A 29 6.25 6.02 -21.91
CA THR A 29 6.02 5.06 -20.85
C THR A 29 5.51 5.88 -19.66
N PRO A 30 4.33 5.57 -19.10
CA PRO A 30 3.86 6.30 -17.93
C PRO A 30 4.93 6.14 -16.85
N SER A 31 5.61 7.24 -16.54
CA SER A 31 6.54 7.28 -15.42
C SER A 31 5.67 7.25 -14.17
N THR A 32 5.46 6.06 -13.62
CA THR A 32 4.83 5.90 -12.32
C THR A 32 5.78 6.53 -11.30
N THR A 33 5.54 7.80 -10.98
CA THR A 33 6.33 8.50 -9.98
C THR A 33 6.03 7.84 -8.65
N ALA A 34 7.02 7.18 -8.07
CA ALA A 34 6.90 6.50 -6.80
C ALA A 34 7.12 7.50 -5.64
N GLU A 35 6.33 7.36 -4.58
CA GLU A 35 6.36 8.20 -3.39
C GLU A 35 6.51 7.32 -2.14
N ALA A 36 7.06 7.89 -1.06
CA ALA A 36 7.16 7.20 0.22
C ALA A 36 5.89 7.42 1.03
N ALA A 37 5.18 6.33 1.37
CA ALA A 37 4.13 6.33 2.38
C ALA A 37 4.65 5.68 3.66
N TYR A 38 4.05 6.05 4.79
CA TYR A 38 4.33 5.43 6.08
C TYR A 38 3.10 4.65 6.54
N VAL A 39 3.30 3.37 6.85
CA VAL A 39 2.23 2.48 7.33
C VAL A 39 2.61 1.92 8.69
N LEU A 40 1.60 1.69 9.52
CA LEU A 40 1.79 1.09 10.83
C LEU A 40 1.46 -0.39 10.77
N THR A 41 2.41 -1.22 11.22
CA THR A 41 2.29 -2.68 11.26
C THR A 41 2.58 -3.17 12.67
N ALA A 42 1.88 -4.22 13.12
CA ALA A 42 2.04 -4.73 14.48
C ALA A 42 3.33 -5.54 14.61
N MET A 43 3.91 -5.56 15.81
CA MET A 43 5.00 -6.44 16.21
C MET A 43 4.57 -7.14 17.49
N SER A 44 4.56 -8.47 17.48
CA SER A 44 4.33 -9.30 18.67
C SER A 44 5.68 -9.59 19.32
N ASP A 45 5.75 -9.50 20.66
CA ASP A 45 6.89 -9.84 21.51
C ASP A 45 8.00 -8.77 21.70
N THR A 46 8.48 -8.68 22.94
CA THR A 46 9.17 -7.56 23.60
C THR A 46 10.70 -7.58 23.44
N THR A 47 11.26 -8.44 22.60
CA THR A 47 12.71 -8.61 22.47
C THR A 47 13.39 -7.59 21.56
N ALA A 48 12.64 -6.79 20.79
CA ALA A 48 13.16 -5.70 19.96
C ALA A 48 12.91 -4.32 20.59
N TYR A 49 13.70 -4.01 21.61
CA TYR A 49 13.64 -2.75 22.36
C TYR A 49 14.19 -1.55 21.53
N ASP A 50 13.46 -0.43 21.60
CA ASP A 50 13.83 0.97 21.27
C ASP A 50 13.67 1.53 19.83
N ARG A 51 12.82 0.95 18.98
CA ARG A 51 12.53 1.56 17.65
C ARG A 51 11.06 1.79 17.31
N SER A 52 10.12 1.55 18.23
CA SER A 52 8.72 1.92 18.00
C SER A 52 8.54 3.42 18.27
N PRO A 53 8.16 4.22 17.26
CA PRO A 53 7.86 5.63 17.47
C PRO A 53 6.49 5.84 18.15
N VAL A 54 5.72 4.77 18.38
CA VAL A 54 4.33 4.80 18.89
C VAL A 54 4.22 3.86 20.09
N ALA A 55 5.07 4.06 21.09
CA ALA A 55 5.44 3.15 22.19
C ALA A 55 4.31 2.63 23.12
N THR A 56 3.04 2.77 22.77
CA THR A 56 1.91 2.20 23.50
C THR A 56 1.73 0.72 23.12
N THR A 57 1.64 -0.15 24.12
CA THR A 57 1.28 -1.56 23.92
C THR A 57 -0.24 -1.72 23.82
N PHE A 58 -0.71 -2.69 23.03
CA PHE A 58 -2.12 -3.02 22.86
C PHE A 58 -2.29 -4.51 22.57
N GLY A 59 -3.52 -5.02 22.72
CA GLY A 59 -3.81 -6.42 22.46
C GLY A 59 -2.93 -7.37 23.25
N CYS A 60 -2.17 -8.21 22.55
CA CYS A 60 -1.34 -9.25 23.11
C CYS A 60 0.11 -8.77 23.25
N GLU A 61 0.27 -7.64 23.97
CA GLU A 61 1.54 -6.91 24.16
C GLU A 61 2.17 -6.40 22.86
N ASP A 62 1.35 -6.22 21.83
CA ASP A 62 1.78 -5.76 20.53
C ASP A 62 2.21 -4.30 20.57
N ARG A 63 3.10 -3.94 19.64
CA ARG A 63 3.53 -2.56 19.40
C ARG A 63 3.35 -2.21 17.94
N LEU A 64 3.09 -0.94 17.65
CA LEU A 64 3.08 -0.47 16.26
C LEU A 64 4.49 -0.08 15.82
N MET A 65 4.83 -0.48 14.61
CA MET A 65 6.07 -0.15 13.95
C MET A 65 5.76 0.65 12.71
N LEU A 66 6.39 1.82 12.61
CA LEU A 66 6.30 2.66 11.42
C LEU A 66 7.19 2.07 10.34
N GLN A 67 6.57 1.65 9.24
CA GLN A 67 7.26 1.16 8.07
C GLN A 67 7.18 2.18 6.96
N ARG A 68 8.32 2.44 6.32
CA ARG A 68 8.36 3.18 5.06
C ARG A 68 8.10 2.22 3.90
N VAL A 69 7.08 2.50 3.12
CA VAL A 69 6.71 1.74 1.92
C VAL A 69 6.73 2.66 0.70
N ILE A 70 7.01 2.09 -0.46
CA ILE A 70 7.02 2.83 -1.73
C ILE A 70 5.70 2.57 -2.44
N VAL A 71 4.95 3.63 -2.68
CA VAL A 71 3.64 3.59 -3.34
C VAL A 71 3.68 4.37 -4.64
N SER A 72 2.82 4.02 -5.57
CA SER A 72 2.56 4.90 -6.71
C SER A 72 1.94 6.20 -6.21
N ARG A 73 2.41 7.34 -6.74
CA ARG A 73 1.75 8.62 -6.50
C ARG A 73 0.24 8.48 -6.78
N SER A 74 -0.56 8.99 -5.85
CA SER A 74 -2.01 8.94 -5.92
C SER A 74 -2.58 10.35 -5.90
N ASP A 75 -3.63 10.59 -6.69
CA ASP A 75 -4.41 11.83 -6.63
C ASP A 75 -5.48 11.80 -5.52
N ARG A 76 -5.52 10.70 -4.74
CA ARG A 76 -6.44 10.54 -3.60
C ARG A 76 -5.96 11.33 -2.38
N PRO A 77 -6.86 11.63 -1.43
CA PRO A 77 -6.46 12.23 -0.16
C PRO A 77 -5.38 11.41 0.55
N ALA A 78 -4.40 12.08 1.17
CA ALA A 78 -3.28 11.42 1.84
C ALA A 78 -3.73 10.40 2.90
N LEU A 79 -4.77 10.73 3.67
CA LEU A 79 -5.39 9.81 4.63
C LEU A 79 -5.90 8.53 3.96
N GLU A 80 -6.60 8.66 2.83
CA GLU A 80 -7.10 7.52 2.06
C GLU A 80 -5.96 6.67 1.52
N THR A 81 -4.92 7.30 0.97
CA THR A 81 -3.73 6.61 0.47
C THR A 81 -3.02 5.86 1.58
N ASN A 82 -2.81 6.45 2.74
CA ASN A 82 -2.11 5.82 3.86
C ASN A 82 -2.88 4.60 4.40
N LEU A 83 -4.19 4.72 4.60
CA LEU A 83 -5.03 3.61 5.04
C LEU A 83 -5.04 2.45 4.03
N ASN A 84 -5.27 2.75 2.76
CA ASN A 84 -5.28 1.72 1.71
C ASN A 84 -3.91 1.07 1.51
N THR A 85 -2.83 1.83 1.71
CA THR A 85 -1.47 1.28 1.66
C THR A 85 -1.24 0.33 2.84
N MET A 86 -1.67 0.69 4.05
CA MET A 86 -1.58 -0.17 5.23
C MET A 86 -2.37 -1.48 5.02
N PHE A 87 -3.59 -1.41 4.46
CA PHE A 87 -4.38 -2.59 4.15
C PHE A 87 -3.76 -3.47 3.07
N ALA A 88 -2.97 -2.89 2.16
CA ALA A 88 -2.32 -3.60 1.07
C ALA A 88 -1.01 -4.30 1.47
N VAL A 89 -0.51 -4.11 2.70
CA VAL A 89 0.70 -4.79 3.18
C VAL A 89 0.44 -6.30 3.21
N ARG A 90 1.16 -7.06 2.37
CA ARG A 90 1.05 -8.52 2.31
C ARG A 90 1.63 -9.14 3.58
N HIS A 91 1.00 -10.22 4.04
CA HIS A 91 1.43 -10.94 5.25
C HIS A 91 2.91 -11.38 5.16
N ALA A 92 3.30 -11.98 4.03
CA ALA A 92 4.68 -12.43 3.81
C ALA A 92 5.72 -11.29 3.82
N ASP A 93 5.33 -10.06 3.45
CA ASP A 93 6.26 -8.93 3.48
C ASP A 93 6.45 -8.40 4.91
N ALA A 94 5.38 -8.39 5.72
CA ALA A 94 5.46 -8.04 7.13
C ALA A 94 6.25 -9.10 7.91
N GLU A 95 5.97 -10.39 7.71
CA GLU A 95 6.59 -11.50 8.42
C GLU A 95 8.11 -11.55 8.21
N ARG A 96 8.58 -11.27 6.98
CA ARG A 96 10.01 -11.16 6.67
C ARG A 96 10.75 -10.09 7.49
N LEU A 97 10.02 -9.12 8.03
CA LEU A 97 10.55 -8.05 8.87
C LEU A 97 10.32 -8.31 10.37
N GLY A 98 9.81 -9.49 10.73
CA GLY A 98 9.40 -9.81 12.10
C GLY A 98 8.13 -9.07 12.53
N LEU A 99 7.27 -8.73 11.57
CA LEU A 99 6.06 -7.94 11.79
C LEU A 99 4.82 -8.73 11.38
N TYR A 100 3.68 -8.25 11.84
CA TYR A 100 2.38 -8.87 11.65
C TYR A 100 1.36 -7.86 11.11
N THR A 101 0.62 -8.27 10.09
CA THR A 101 -0.55 -7.53 9.58
C THR A 101 -1.75 -8.45 9.51
N PRO A 102 -2.92 -8.05 10.08
CA PRO A 102 -4.15 -8.81 9.97
C PRO A 102 -4.76 -8.69 8.56
N PHE A 103 -4.38 -7.68 7.77
CA PHE A 103 -5.02 -7.35 6.50
C PHE A 103 -4.45 -8.09 5.28
N GLY A 104 -3.30 -8.75 5.41
CA GLY A 104 -2.50 -9.17 4.25
C GLY A 104 -3.13 -10.20 3.30
N ALA A 105 -4.26 -10.81 3.67
CA ALA A 105 -5.05 -11.72 2.84
C ALA A 105 -6.47 -11.18 2.55
N GLN A 106 -6.77 -9.94 2.94
CA GLN A 106 -8.09 -9.34 2.89
C GLN A 106 -8.14 -8.23 1.84
N GLU A 107 -9.30 -8.05 1.20
CA GLU A 107 -9.52 -6.98 0.22
C GLU A 107 -10.08 -5.69 0.85
N VAL A 108 -9.67 -5.39 2.09
CA VAL A 108 -10.12 -4.21 2.84
C VAL A 108 -9.66 -2.93 2.14
N ARG A 109 -10.56 -1.94 2.08
CA ARG A 109 -10.32 -0.60 1.54
C ARG A 109 -10.91 0.46 2.47
N ALA A 110 -10.32 1.65 2.45
CA ALA A 110 -10.90 2.86 3.01
C ALA A 110 -11.32 3.81 1.89
N THR A 111 -12.47 4.44 2.07
CA THR A 111 -12.90 5.63 1.30
C THR A 111 -12.95 6.81 2.25
N VAL A 112 -12.43 7.96 1.82
CA VAL A 112 -12.47 9.19 2.61
C VAL A 112 -13.39 10.20 1.94
N THR A 113 -14.41 10.65 2.66
CA THR A 113 -15.38 11.64 2.19
C THR A 113 -15.52 12.78 3.20
N GLU A 114 -16.09 13.89 2.75
CA GLU A 114 -16.54 14.98 3.62
C GLU A 114 -18.07 14.93 3.68
N GLU A 115 -18.62 14.81 4.90
CA GLU A 115 -20.07 14.77 5.16
C GLU A 115 -20.40 15.73 6.30
N ASP A 116 -21.32 16.66 6.08
CA ASP A 116 -21.74 17.65 7.09
C ASP A 116 -20.56 18.41 7.75
N GLY A 117 -19.50 18.65 6.97
CA GLY A 117 -18.28 19.33 7.45
C GLY A 117 -17.38 18.46 8.32
N LYS A 118 -17.52 17.14 8.26
CA LYS A 118 -16.65 16.16 8.93
C LYS A 118 -15.99 15.25 7.92
N THR A 119 -14.71 14.96 8.15
CA THR A 119 -14.02 13.89 7.45
C THR A 119 -14.55 12.53 7.93
N VAL A 120 -15.05 11.73 6.99
CA VAL A 120 -15.55 10.38 7.23
C VAL A 120 -14.62 9.38 6.56
N VAL A 121 -14.14 8.41 7.33
CA VAL A 121 -13.42 7.24 6.84
C VAL A 121 -14.40 6.06 6.89
N ASP A 122 -14.81 5.54 5.73
CA ASP A 122 -15.59 4.31 5.65
C ASP A 122 -14.73 3.15 5.17
N ILE A 123 -14.74 2.07 5.95
CA ILE A 123 -13.92 0.88 5.73
C ILE A 123 -14.81 -0.26 5.24
N SER A 124 -14.48 -0.82 4.08
CA SER A 124 -15.26 -1.89 3.45
C SER A 124 -14.36 -2.82 2.61
N PRO A 125 -14.62 -4.14 2.61
CA PRO A 125 -15.51 -4.86 3.54
C PRO A 125 -14.99 -4.77 4.99
N GLN A 126 -15.82 -5.19 5.95
CA GLN A 126 -15.38 -5.29 7.35
C GLN A 126 -14.10 -6.13 7.47
N PRO A 127 -13.05 -5.64 8.15
CA PRO A 127 -11.87 -6.45 8.46
C PRO A 127 -12.24 -7.70 9.26
N ILE A 128 -11.80 -8.86 8.77
CA ILE A 128 -11.90 -10.13 9.47
C ILE A 128 -10.86 -10.14 10.58
N SER A 129 -11.30 -10.46 11.79
CA SER A 129 -10.45 -10.61 12.97
C SER A 129 -10.36 -12.08 13.37
N ALA A 130 -9.16 -12.53 13.78
CA ALA A 130 -8.99 -13.86 14.39
C ALA A 130 -9.32 -13.87 15.90
N GLY A 131 -9.80 -12.76 16.46
CA GLY A 131 -10.29 -12.64 17.83
C GLY A 131 -9.45 -11.71 18.70
N THR A 132 -9.30 -12.07 19.98
CA THR A 132 -8.85 -11.19 21.08
C THR A 132 -7.59 -10.38 20.82
N CYS A 133 -6.59 -10.92 20.12
CA CYS A 133 -5.37 -10.17 19.81
C CYS A 133 -5.51 -9.31 18.55
N ASP A 134 -6.29 -9.74 17.55
CA ASP A 134 -6.41 -9.06 16.26
C ASP A 134 -7.38 -7.89 16.30
N ASP A 135 -8.45 -7.98 17.08
CA ASP A 135 -9.40 -6.88 17.29
C ASP A 135 -8.71 -5.57 17.70
N PRO A 136 -7.90 -5.53 18.78
CA PRO A 136 -7.18 -4.33 19.16
C PRO A 136 -6.09 -3.96 18.14
N ARG A 137 -5.46 -4.92 17.45
CA ARG A 137 -4.47 -4.62 16.40
C ARG A 137 -5.09 -3.86 15.24
N ILE A 138 -6.20 -4.35 14.71
CA ILE A 138 -6.94 -3.74 13.61
C ILE A 138 -7.31 -2.30 13.99
N LYS A 139 -7.91 -2.12 15.18
CA LYS A 139 -8.35 -0.80 15.65
C LYS A 139 -7.18 0.17 15.82
N GLU A 140 -6.13 -0.23 16.51
CA GLU A 140 -4.97 0.63 16.78
C GLU A 140 -4.22 0.99 15.49
N MET A 141 -4.01 0.04 14.58
CA MET A 141 -3.38 0.31 13.28
C MET A 141 -4.16 1.37 12.49
N ILE A 142 -5.49 1.27 12.43
CA ILE A 142 -6.35 2.24 11.74
C ILE A 142 -6.30 3.61 12.45
N VAL A 143 -6.57 3.65 13.76
CA VAL A 143 -6.64 4.90 14.53
C VAL A 143 -5.32 5.67 14.48
N LYS A 144 -4.20 4.97 14.63
CA LYS A 144 -2.88 5.62 14.60
C LYS A 144 -2.48 6.04 13.20
N THR A 145 -2.90 5.31 12.15
CA THR A 145 -2.69 5.74 10.77
C THR A 145 -3.48 7.01 10.46
N ILE A 146 -4.71 7.13 10.98
CA ILE A 146 -5.51 8.36 10.90
C ILE A 146 -4.79 9.52 11.60
N ALA A 147 -4.36 9.31 12.85
CA ALA A 147 -3.69 10.34 13.66
C ALA A 147 -2.35 10.82 13.07
N LEU A 148 -1.66 9.97 12.30
CA LEU A 148 -0.45 10.37 11.56
C LEU A 148 -0.76 11.12 10.26
N SER A 149 -1.98 10.98 9.73
CA SER A 149 -2.37 11.54 8.44
C SER A 149 -3.12 12.88 8.57
N THR A 150 -3.77 13.13 9.70
CA THR A 150 -4.50 14.37 9.95
C THR A 150 -4.57 14.69 11.45
N THR A 151 -4.71 15.98 11.78
CA THR A 151 -5.02 16.48 13.13
C THR A 151 -6.51 16.71 13.35
N ASP A 152 -7.32 16.62 12.30
CA ASP A 152 -8.75 16.87 12.36
C ASP A 152 -9.49 15.68 12.99
N GLU A 153 -10.67 15.95 13.54
CA GLU A 153 -11.55 14.90 14.05
C GLU A 153 -12.13 14.11 12.87
N VAL A 154 -11.98 12.78 12.92
CA VAL A 154 -12.43 11.86 11.87
C VAL A 154 -13.50 10.93 12.42
N GLN A 155 -14.62 10.82 11.69
CA GLN A 155 -15.61 9.78 11.96
C GLN A 155 -15.21 8.49 11.23
N ILE A 156 -15.10 7.38 11.97
CA ILE A 156 -14.76 6.07 11.39
C ILE A 156 -16.03 5.22 11.31
N ARG A 157 -16.27 4.65 10.13
CA ARG A 157 -17.37 3.74 9.83
C ARG A 157 -16.81 2.43 9.28
N VAL A 158 -17.54 1.35 9.53
CA VAL A 158 -17.31 0.06 8.89
C VAL A 158 -18.59 -0.32 8.20
N GLU A 159 -18.51 -0.53 6.89
CA GLU A 159 -19.67 -0.81 6.03
C GLU A 159 -20.79 0.23 6.23
N GLY A 160 -20.43 1.51 6.29
CA GLY A 160 -21.35 2.63 6.46
C GLY A 160 -21.84 2.84 7.90
N SER A 161 -21.42 2.03 8.87
CA SER A 161 -21.92 2.06 10.26
C SER A 161 -20.82 2.39 11.27
N GLU A 162 -20.96 3.52 11.94
CA GLU A 162 -20.10 3.88 13.09
C GLU A 162 -20.30 2.90 14.25
N LYS A 163 -21.52 2.36 14.40
CA LYS A 163 -21.81 1.34 15.41
C LYS A 163 -20.98 0.08 15.16
N THR A 164 -20.86 -0.35 13.91
CA THR A 164 -20.05 -1.52 13.53
C THR A 164 -18.59 -1.29 13.89
N TRP A 165 -18.06 -0.10 13.61
CA TRP A 165 -16.71 0.30 14.05
C TRP A 165 -16.55 0.25 15.58
N ARG A 166 -17.45 0.91 16.33
CA ARG A 166 -17.38 0.95 17.79
C ARG A 166 -17.41 -0.45 18.39
N CYS A 167 -18.25 -1.32 17.83
CA CYS A 167 -18.49 -2.68 18.30
C CYS A 167 -17.50 -3.73 17.76
N MET A 168 -16.58 -3.35 16.88
CA MET A 168 -15.53 -4.26 16.42
C MET A 168 -14.72 -4.78 17.63
N GLY A 169 -14.70 -6.11 17.77
CA GLY A 169 -14.04 -6.82 18.86
C GLY A 169 -14.77 -6.85 20.20
N ASP A 170 -16.00 -6.33 20.29
CA ASP A 170 -16.79 -6.47 21.51
C ASP A 170 -17.38 -7.90 21.61
N MET A 171 -16.71 -8.74 22.41
CA MET A 171 -17.20 -10.09 22.72
C MET A 171 -18.15 -10.15 23.93
N SER A 172 -18.48 -9.01 24.56
CA SER A 172 -19.37 -8.97 25.73
C SER A 172 -20.85 -9.24 25.39
N GLY A 173 -21.22 -9.11 24.11
CA GLY A 173 -22.60 -9.20 23.63
C GLY A 173 -23.47 -7.99 23.97
N LEU A 174 -22.88 -6.94 24.55
CA LEU A 174 -23.55 -5.66 24.85
C LEU A 174 -23.65 -4.78 23.61
N CYS A 175 -22.67 -4.86 22.70
CA CYS A 175 -22.82 -4.37 21.34
C CYS A 175 -23.77 -5.25 20.52
N ARG A 176 -25.03 -4.81 20.40
CA ARG A 176 -26.03 -5.30 19.44
C ARG A 176 -26.59 -4.15 18.66
#